data_AF-A0A9J8DAP4-F1
#
_entry.id   AF-A0A9J8DAP4-F1
#
_cell.length_a   1.000
_cell.length_b   1.000
_cell.length_c   1.000
_cell.angle_alpha   90.00
_cell.angle_beta   90.00
_cell.angle_gamma   90.00
#
_symmetry.space_group_name_H-M   'P 1'
#
loop_
_entity.id
_entity.type
_entity.pdbx_description
1 polymer ?
#
loop_
_entity_poly.entity_id
_entity_poly.type
_entity_poly.pdbx_seq_one_letter_code
_entity_poly.pdbx_strand_id
1 'polypeptide(L)' 'MEEMYCAPEIGGVSKITEACDWWSLGALLYELLTGTPLWQCHPTGVHPHTPLRIPEFLSTAAASLLTEADRI' A
#
# COMPACT_ATOMS: atom_id res chain seq x y z
N MET A 1 10.26 -2.38 10.22
CA MET A 1 10.21 -2.86 8.82
C MET A 1 8.92 -3.64 8.59
N GLU A 2 8.53 -4.54 9.50
CA GLU A 2 7.27 -5.30 9.42
C GLU A 2 6.00 -4.42 9.43
N GLU A 3 6.02 -3.30 10.16
CA GLU A 3 4.89 -2.34 10.22
C GLU A 3 4.55 -1.66 8.89
N MET A 4 5.43 -1.75 7.88
CA MET A 4 5.22 -1.11 6.57
C MET A 4 4.23 -1.87 5.66
N TYR A 5 3.97 -3.14 5.98
CA TYR A 5 2.98 -3.97 5.31
C TYR A 5 1.68 -4.07 6.12
N CYS A 6 1.71 -3.63 7.37
CA CYS A 6 0.53 -3.61 8.22
C CYS A 6 -0.36 -2.43 7.86
N ALA A 7 -1.67 -2.66 7.91
CA ALA A 7 -2.66 -1.62 7.76
C ALA A 7 -2.61 -0.65 8.95
N PRO A 8 -2.99 0.62 8.77
CA PRO A 8 -2.92 1.64 9.82
C PRO A 8 -3.75 1.31 11.08
N GLU A 9 -4.77 0.46 10.97
CA GLU A 9 -5.54 -0.05 12.11
C GLU A 9 -4.77 -1.09 12.95
N ILE A 10 -3.74 -1.74 12.40
CA ILE A 10 -2.86 -2.65 13.14
C ILE A 10 -1.87 -1.81 13.95
N GLY A 11 -2.22 -1.58 15.22
CA GLY A 11 -1.47 -0.72 16.15
C GLY A 11 -2.18 0.58 16.51
N GLY A 12 -3.31 0.86 15.84
CA GLY A 12 -4.20 1.98 16.17
C GLY A 12 -5.29 1.62 17.18
N VAL A 13 -6.16 2.59 17.48
CA VAL A 13 -7.37 2.40 18.33
C VAL A 13 -8.57 1.89 17.51
N SER A 14 -8.42 1.83 16.19
CA SER A 14 -9.45 1.43 15.25
C SER A 14 -9.71 -0.08 15.28
N LYS A 15 -10.92 -0.49 14.92
CA LYS A 15 -11.26 -1.91 14.82
C LYS A 15 -10.49 -2.53 13.66
N ILE A 16 -9.78 -3.62 13.92
CA ILE A 16 -9.16 -4.43 12.88
C ILE A 16 -10.26 -5.03 12.01
N THR A 17 -10.14 -4.88 10.70
CA THR A 17 -11.09 -5.44 9.72
C THR A 17 -10.34 -6.29 8.69
N GLU A 18 -11.08 -7.04 7.89
CA GLU A 18 -10.52 -7.79 6.74
C GLU A 18 -9.90 -6.86 5.68
N ALA A 19 -10.16 -5.55 5.76
CA ALA A 19 -9.47 -4.53 4.97
C ALA A 19 -7.94 -4.53 5.17
N CYS A 20 -7.47 -4.97 6.34
CA CYS A 20 -6.04 -5.04 6.65
C CYS A 20 -5.27 -5.99 5.72
N ASP A 21 -5.91 -7.08 5.28
CA ASP A 21 -5.29 -8.03 4.36
C ASP A 21 -5.13 -7.41 2.96
N TRP A 22 -6.11 -6.60 2.54
CA TRP A 22 -6.05 -5.86 1.28
C TRP A 22 -4.95 -4.80 1.29
N TRP A 23 -4.72 -4.16 2.44
CA TRP A 23 -3.60 -3.24 2.63
C TRP A 23 -2.26 -3.94 2.41
N SER A 24 -2.07 -5.07 3.10
CA SER A 24 -0.85 -5.90 3.00
C SER A 24 -0.63 -6.38 1.56
N LEU A 25 -1.72 -6.78 0.88
CA LEU A 25 -1.69 -7.19 -0.52
C LEU A 25 -1.29 -6.02 -1.45
N GLY A 26 -1.87 -4.84 -1.26
CA GLY A 26 -1.52 -3.63 -2.01
C GLY A 26 -0.05 -3.28 -1.86
N ALA A 27 0.48 -3.41 -0.64
CA ALA A 27 1.88 -3.18 -0.35
C ALA A 27 2.82 -4.15 -1.09
N LEU A 28 2.50 -5.44 -1.07
CA LEU A 28 3.25 -6.46 -1.80
C LEU A 28 3.16 -6.27 -3.32
N LEU A 29 1.97 -5.96 -3.84
CA LEU A 29 1.77 -5.70 -5.26
C LEU A 29 2.58 -4.50 -5.73
N TYR A 30 2.64 -3.42 -4.95
CA TYR A 30 3.47 -2.26 -5.27
C TYR A 30 4.93 -2.65 -5.42
N GLU A 31 5.47 -3.42 -4.46
CA GLU A 31 6.86 -3.85 -4.47
C GLU A 31 7.16 -4.81 -5.64
N LEU A 32 6.24 -5.73 -5.94
CA LEU A 32 6.36 -6.64 -7.09
C LEU A 32 6.32 -5.90 -8.44
N LEU A 33 5.48 -4.89 -8.57
CA LEU A 33 5.28 -4.14 -9.81
C LEU A 33 6.37 -3.10 -10.05
N THR A 34 6.84 -2.43 -8.99
CA THR A 34 7.84 -1.36 -9.07
C THR A 34 9.28 -1.85 -8.87
N GLY A 35 9.46 -3.06 -8.33
CA GLY A 35 10.75 -3.59 -7.91
C GLY A 35 11.40 -2.79 -6.77
N THR A 36 10.66 -1.89 -6.14
CA THR A 36 11.15 -0.98 -5.10
C THR A 36 10.34 -1.21 -3.83
N PRO A 37 10.99 -1.39 -2.67
CA PRO A 37 10.28 -1.60 -1.43
C PRO A 37 9.54 -0.32 -1.02
N LEU A 38 8.33 -0.50 -0.51
CA LEU A 38 7.42 0.61 -0.19
C LEU A 38 8.03 1.66 0.74
N TRP A 39 8.85 1.25 1.71
CA TRP A 39 9.49 2.14 2.67
C TRP A 39 10.50 3.12 2.06
N GLN A 40 11.07 2.79 0.90
CA GLN A 40 11.94 3.72 0.18
C GLN A 40 11.13 4.86 -0.44
N CYS A 41 9.88 4.60 -0.81
CA CYS A 41 8.97 5.60 -1.36
C CYS A 41 8.20 6.34 -0.25
N HIS A 42 7.84 5.63 0.83
CA HIS A 42 7.01 6.10 1.93
C HIS A 42 7.63 5.68 3.27
N PRO A 43 8.64 6.42 3.79
CA PRO A 43 9.35 6.04 5.01
C PRO A 43 8.49 6.07 6.28
N THR A 44 7.34 6.74 6.23
CA THR A 44 6.36 6.83 7.31
C THR A 44 5.25 5.77 7.20
N GLY A 45 5.34 4.87 6.23
CA GLY A 45 4.24 4.00 5.83
C GLY A 45 3.26 4.70 4.89
N VAL A 46 2.34 3.90 4.37
CA VAL A 46 1.22 4.38 3.55
C VAL A 46 0.03 4.61 4.49
N HIS A 47 -0.77 5.62 4.23
CA HIS A 47 -2.05 5.86 4.92
C HIS A 47 -3.17 5.98 3.88
N PRO A 48 -4.46 5.81 4.23
CA PRO A 48 -5.60 5.75 3.28
C PRO A 48 -5.81 7.00 2.39
N HIS A 49 -4.94 7.99 2.53
CA HIS A 49 -4.92 9.24 1.78
C HIS A 49 -3.50 9.61 1.31
N THR A 50 -2.58 8.65 1.29
CA THR A 50 -1.20 8.87 0.86
C THR A 50 -1.12 8.54 -0.62
N PRO A 51 -1.01 9.54 -1.51
CA PRO A 51 -0.97 9.26 -2.94
C PRO A 51 0.23 8.36 -3.25
N LEU A 52 -0.05 7.12 -3.68
CA LEU A 52 0.97 6.19 -4.12
C LEU A 52 1.68 6.76 -5.34
N ARG A 53 3.01 6.79 -5.30
CA ARG A 53 3.81 7.19 -6.47
C ARG A 53 3.83 6.04 -7.46
N ILE A 54 2.98 6.12 -8.48
CA ILE A 54 2.87 5.14 -9.56
C ILE A 54 3.86 5.51 -10.68
N PRO A 55 4.86 4.65 -10.98
CA PRO A 55 5.78 4.91 -12.08
C PRO A 55 5.10 4.84 -13.46
N GLU A 56 5.56 5.68 -14.40
CA GLU A 56 5.00 5.78 -15.76
C GLU A 56 5.18 4.51 -16.61
N PHE A 57 6.09 3.61 -16.21
CA PHE A 57 6.29 2.33 -16.90
C PHE A 57 5.24 1.27 -16.55
N LEU A 58 4.39 1.51 -15.54
CA LEU A 58 3.32 0.60 -15.18
C LEU A 58 2.17 0.67 -16.17
N SER A 59 1.56 -0.48 -16.45
CA SER A 59 0.35 -0.54 -17.26
C SER A 59 -0.81 0.17 -16.56
N THR A 60 -1.79 0.66 -17.33
CA THR A 60 -3.01 1.28 -16.78
C THR A 60 -3.72 0.35 -15.80
N ALA A 61 -3.71 -0.96 -16.05
CA ALA A 61 -4.33 -1.94 -15.15
C ALA A 61 -3.59 -2.03 -13.80
N ALA A 62 -2.26 -2.04 -13.82
CA ALA A 62 -1.44 -2.04 -12.60
C ALA A 62 -1.64 -0.74 -11.80
N ALA A 63 -1.69 0.40 -12.49
CA ALA A 63 -1.96 1.69 -11.85
C ALA A 63 -3.35 1.74 -11.19
N SER A 64 -4.38 1.26 -11.88
CA SER A 64 -5.75 1.19 -11.33
C SER A 64 -5.83 0.25 -10.12
N LEU A 65 -5.16 -0.91 -10.16
CA LEU A 65 -5.13 -1.85 -9.03
C LEU A 65 -4.49 -1.22 -7.78
N LEU A 66 -3.36 -0.53 -7.94
CA LEU A 66 -2.69 0.16 -6.83
C LEU A 66 -3.53 1.32 -6.28
N THR A 67 -4.21 2.05 -7.16
CA THR A 67 -5.09 3.16 -6.76
C THR A 67 -6.30 2.66 -5.96
N GLU A 68 -6.84 1.50 -6.32
CA GLU A 68 -7.98 0.93 -5.60
C GLU A 68 -7.58 0.39 -4.22
N ALA A 69 -6.36 -0.16 -4.08
CA ALA A 69 -5.83 -0.60 -2.80
C ALA A 69 -5.59 0.57 -1.81
N ASP A 70 -5.32 1.78 -2.30
CA ASP A 70 -5.13 2.99 -1.48
C ASP A 70 -6.47 3.59 -0.97
N ARG A 71 -7.61 3.16 -1.52
CA ARG A 71 -8.94 3.64 -1.10
C ARG A 71 -9.54 2.91 0.10
N ILE A 72 -8.90 1.83 0.53
CA ILE A 72 -9.35 0.93 1.58
C ILE A 72 -8.88 1.45 2.94
#